data_AF-A0A359GWK3-F1
#
_entry.id   AF-A0A359GWK3-F1
#
_cell.length_a   1.000
_cell.length_b   1.000
_cell.length_c   1.000
_cell.angle_alpha   90.00
_cell.angle_beta   90.00
_cell.angle_gamma   90.00
#
_symmetry.space_group_name_H-M   'P 1'
#
loop_
_entity.id
_entity.type
_entity.pdbx_description
1 polymer ?
#
loop_
_entity_poly.entity_id
_entity_poly.type
_entity_poly.pdbx_seq_one_letter_code
_entity_poly.pdbx_strand_id
1 'polypeptide(L)'
;PIANISASFGATIGQNGCAGIYPAMLAVMVAPTMGVDIDLGFITSLVLIVAIGSFGIAGVGGGATNAALVVLPAMGFPVTVAALLISIEPLIDMARTALNVNGAITTGIVTTRFLGEEVVDDGSAMAAQP
;
A
#
# COMPACT_ATOMS: atom_id res chain seq x y z
N PRO A 1 -7.21 -9.69 -20.45
CA PRO A 1 -6.86 -10.57 -19.30
C PRO A 1 -5.91 -9.89 -18.29
N ILE A 2 -4.77 -9.35 -18.73
CA ILE A 2 -3.74 -8.74 -17.85
C ILE A 2 -4.32 -7.58 -17.03
N ALA A 3 -5.12 -6.70 -17.63
CA ALA A 3 -5.77 -5.59 -16.93
C ALA A 3 -6.69 -6.07 -15.78
N ASN A 4 -7.53 -7.09 -16.00
CA ASN A 4 -8.40 -7.65 -14.97
C ASN A 4 -7.58 -8.27 -13.83
N ILE A 5 -6.56 -9.07 -14.14
CA ILE A 5 -5.70 -9.70 -13.14
C ILE A 5 -4.97 -8.62 -12.33
N SER A 6 -4.34 -7.65 -13.00
CA SER A 6 -3.61 -6.57 -12.33
C SER A 6 -4.51 -5.72 -11.45
N ALA A 7 -5.75 -5.42 -11.89
CA ALA A 7 -6.72 -4.70 -11.07
C ALA A 7 -7.16 -5.51 -9.84
N SER A 8 -7.52 -6.79 -10.02
CA SER A 8 -7.97 -7.65 -8.91
C SER A 8 -6.87 -7.93 -7.87
N PHE A 9 -5.65 -8.24 -8.32
CA PHE A 9 -4.50 -8.40 -7.41
C PHE A 9 -4.06 -7.05 -6.83
N GLY A 10 -4.11 -5.97 -7.60
CA GLY A 10 -3.78 -4.62 -7.14
C GLY A 10 -4.68 -4.16 -5.98
N ALA A 11 -5.96 -4.54 -5.99
CA ALA A 11 -6.90 -4.21 -4.93
C ALA A 11 -6.60 -4.91 -3.58
N THR A 12 -5.86 -6.03 -3.58
CA THR A 12 -5.66 -6.87 -2.39
C THR A 12 -4.20 -6.97 -1.93
N ILE A 13 -3.26 -7.15 -2.85
CA ILE A 13 -1.84 -7.29 -2.56
C ILE A 13 -1.00 -6.08 -3.01
N GLY A 14 -1.52 -5.26 -3.93
CA GLY A 14 -0.83 -4.07 -4.47
C GLY A 14 -1.05 -2.78 -3.67
N GLN A 15 -1.38 -2.87 -2.38
CA GLN A 15 -1.81 -1.72 -1.57
C GLN A 15 -0.65 -0.87 -1.02
N ASN A 16 0.24 -0.39 -1.88
CA ASN A 16 1.42 0.41 -1.48
C ASN A 16 1.07 1.63 -0.60
N GLY A 17 -0.03 2.31 -0.89
CA GLY A 17 -0.51 3.46 -0.13
C GLY A 17 -1.02 3.09 1.26
N CYS A 18 -1.72 1.97 1.39
CA CYS A 18 -2.30 1.53 2.66
C CYS A 18 -1.30 0.79 3.55
N ALA A 19 -0.52 -0.13 2.98
CA ALA A 19 0.38 -1.01 3.72
C ALA A 19 1.80 -0.44 3.85
N GLY A 20 2.21 0.44 2.93
CA GLY A 20 3.51 1.09 2.93
C GLY A 20 3.46 2.50 3.49
N ILE A 21 2.86 3.42 2.71
CA ILE A 21 2.95 4.85 2.98
C ILE A 21 2.21 5.26 4.26
N TYR A 22 1.01 4.74 4.49
CA TYR A 22 0.22 5.17 5.65
C TYR A 22 0.86 4.89 7.01
N PRO A 23 1.25 3.65 7.35
CA PRO A 23 1.87 3.40 8.64
C PRO A 23 3.21 4.15 8.80
N ALA A 24 3.95 4.34 7.71
CA ALA A 24 5.17 5.14 7.71
C ALA A 24 4.88 6.62 8.02
N MET A 25 3.86 7.19 7.37
CA MET A 25 3.40 8.56 7.62
C MET A 25 3.00 8.73 9.09
N LEU A 26 2.20 7.79 9.63
CA LEU A 26 1.81 7.81 11.04
C LEU A 26 3.03 7.79 11.96
N ALA A 27 3.98 6.86 11.76
CA ALA A 27 5.17 6.78 12.60
C ALA A 27 6.00 8.08 12.57
N VAL A 28 6.17 8.68 11.39
CA VAL A 28 6.93 9.93 11.21
C VAL A 28 6.23 11.14 11.84
N MET A 29 4.90 11.24 11.73
CA MET A 29 4.15 12.34 12.34
C MET A 29 4.19 12.30 13.88
N VAL A 30 4.33 11.11 14.44
CA VAL A 30 4.20 10.85 15.88
C VAL A 30 5.53 10.89 16.60
N ALA A 31 6.61 10.49 15.94
CA ALA A 31 7.95 10.45 16.53
C ALA A 31 8.31 11.76 17.28
N PRO A 32 8.13 12.98 16.71
CA PRO A 32 8.47 14.21 17.42
C PRO A 32 7.61 14.47 18.66
N THR A 33 6.33 14.09 18.62
CA THR A 33 5.41 14.26 19.77
C THR A 33 5.75 13.32 20.92
N MET A 34 6.47 12.23 20.64
CA MET A 34 6.95 11.25 21.61
C MET A 34 8.41 11.51 22.02
N GLY A 35 9.03 12.59 21.55
CA GLY A 35 10.43 12.91 21.82
C GLY A 35 11.43 11.97 21.13
N VAL A 36 11.02 11.30 20.05
CA VAL A 36 11.89 10.45 19.23
C VAL A 36 12.43 11.27 18.07
N ASP A 37 13.75 11.36 17.96
CA ASP A 37 14.43 12.01 16.85
C ASP A 37 14.37 11.15 15.58
N ILE A 38 14.07 11.80 14.45
CA ILE A 38 14.03 11.14 13.13
C ILE A 38 15.45 11.12 12.57
N ASP A 39 16.25 10.18 13.06
CA ASP A 39 17.61 9.93 12.59
C ASP A 39 17.65 8.80 11.55
N LEU A 40 18.87 8.49 11.08
CA LEU A 40 19.08 7.41 10.11
C LEU A 40 18.72 6.03 10.67
N GLY A 41 18.86 5.82 11.99
CA GLY A 41 18.47 4.59 12.67
C GLY A 41 16.96 4.39 12.66
N PHE A 42 16.21 5.44 13.02
CA PHE A 42 14.75 5.47 12.94
C PHE A 42 14.25 5.18 11.53
N ILE A 43 14.78 5.89 10.53
CA ILE A 43 14.35 5.71 9.13
C ILE A 43 14.63 4.28 8.66
N THR A 44 15.80 3.73 8.96
CA THR A 44 16.16 2.37 8.57
C THR A 44 15.24 1.34 9.22
N SER A 45 15.00 1.46 10.53
CA SER A 45 14.08 0.58 11.26
C SER A 45 12.66 0.67 10.70
N LEU A 46 12.18 1.89 10.43
CA LEU A 46 10.85 2.14 9.89
C LEU A 46 10.69 1.48 8.51
N VAL A 47 11.65 1.69 7.61
CA VAL A 47 11.61 1.09 6.26
C VAL A 47 11.58 -0.44 6.34
N LEU A 48 12.41 -1.04 7.20
CA LEU A 48 12.45 -2.50 7.38
C LEU A 48 11.12 -3.04 7.92
N ILE A 49 10.60 -2.43 8.98
CA ILE A 49 9.34 -2.86 9.60
C ILE A 49 8.16 -2.70 8.64
N VAL A 50 8.09 -1.57 7.93
CA VAL A 50 7.03 -1.32 6.95
C VAL A 50 7.14 -2.27 5.77
N ALA A 51 8.34 -2.49 5.23
CA ALA A 51 8.54 -3.42 4.12
C ALA A 51 8.10 -4.83 4.50
N ILE A 52 8.56 -5.35 5.64
CA ILE A 52 8.21 -6.69 6.12
C ILE A 52 6.72 -6.77 6.48
N GLY A 53 6.21 -5.79 7.21
CA GLY A 53 4.81 -5.73 7.62
C GLY A 53 3.85 -5.68 6.43
N SER A 54 4.21 -4.95 5.37
CA SER A 54 3.35 -4.81 4.17
C SER A 54 3.06 -6.15 3.48
N PHE A 55 4.02 -7.08 3.46
CA PHE A 55 3.82 -8.44 2.95
C PHE A 55 2.81 -9.22 3.79
N GLY A 56 2.82 -9.06 5.11
CA GLY A 56 1.90 -9.74 6.03
C GLY A 56 0.45 -9.25 5.93
N ILE A 57 0.23 -8.06 5.36
CA ILE A 57 -1.10 -7.44 5.21
C ILE A 57 -1.73 -7.77 3.85
N ALA A 58 -0.91 -8.16 2.87
CA ALA A 58 -1.35 -8.51 1.53
C ALA A 58 -2.48 -9.57 1.57
N GLY A 59 -3.67 -9.22 1.07
CA GLY A 59 -4.83 -10.11 1.04
C GLY A 59 -5.63 -10.23 2.35
N VAL A 60 -5.15 -9.65 3.45
CA VAL A 60 -5.84 -9.64 4.74
C VAL A 60 -6.65 -8.34 4.82
N GLY A 61 -7.93 -8.38 4.44
CA GLY A 61 -8.80 -7.20 4.36
C GLY A 61 -8.71 -6.28 5.59
N GLY A 62 -8.82 -4.96 5.39
CA GLY A 62 -8.62 -3.94 6.44
C GLY A 62 -7.47 -2.96 6.17
N GLY A 63 -6.68 -3.19 5.11
CA GLY A 63 -5.76 -2.24 4.47
C GLY A 63 -4.95 -1.38 5.44
N ALA A 64 -5.20 -0.07 5.41
CA ALA A 64 -4.44 0.94 6.15
C ALA A 64 -4.53 0.77 7.67
N THR A 65 -5.68 0.35 8.19
CA THR A 65 -5.90 0.15 9.63
C THR A 65 -5.05 -1.01 10.14
N ASN A 66 -5.05 -2.15 9.44
CA ASN A 66 -4.21 -3.29 9.82
C ASN A 66 -2.73 -2.94 9.75
N ALA A 67 -2.32 -2.16 8.74
CA ALA A 67 -0.95 -1.70 8.62
C ALA A 67 -0.50 -0.84 9.81
N ALA A 68 -1.35 0.10 10.24
CA ALA A 68 -1.07 0.92 11.42
C ALA A 68 -0.99 0.07 12.71
N LEU A 69 -1.88 -0.92 12.86
CA LEU A 69 -1.91 -1.80 14.03
C LEU A 69 -0.68 -2.72 14.13
N VAL A 70 -0.02 -3.03 13.03
CA VAL A 70 1.22 -3.82 13.02
C VAL A 70 2.44 -2.93 13.19
N VAL A 71 2.55 -1.86 12.41
CA VAL A 71 3.77 -1.05 12.33
C VAL A 71 3.96 -0.15 13.55
N LEU A 72 2.91 0.51 14.05
CA LEU A 72 3.06 1.44 15.17
C LEU A 72 3.54 0.73 16.44
N PRO A 73 2.95 -0.40 16.87
CA PRO A 73 3.47 -1.14 18.02
C PRO A 73 4.87 -1.71 17.78
N ALA A 74 5.19 -2.15 16.56
CA ALA A 74 6.53 -2.62 16.21
C ALA A 74 7.59 -1.51 16.32
N MET A 75 7.21 -0.25 16.10
CA MET A 75 8.04 0.93 16.33
C MET A 75 8.01 1.44 17.78
N GLY A 76 7.25 0.79 18.67
CA GLY A 76 7.07 1.23 20.06
C GLY A 76 6.08 2.39 20.24
N PHE A 77 5.30 2.73 19.22
CA PHE A 77 4.32 3.80 19.27
C PHE A 77 2.91 3.30 19.62
N PRO A 78 2.10 4.11 20.31
CA PRO A 78 0.73 3.77 20.60
C PRO A 78 -0.15 3.84 19.33
N VAL A 79 -1.02 2.83 19.15
CA VAL A 79 -1.98 2.80 18.02
C VAL A 79 -3.08 3.84 18.12
N THR A 80 -3.35 4.36 19.32
CA THR A 80 -4.30 5.46 19.54
C THR A 80 -3.89 6.73 18.81
N VAL A 81 -2.66 6.83 18.33
CA VAL A 81 -2.19 8.02 17.64
C VAL A 81 -2.77 8.15 16.22
N ALA A 82 -3.26 7.06 15.63
CA ALA A 82 -4.09 7.14 14.42
C ALA A 82 -5.36 7.98 14.64
N ALA A 83 -5.88 8.04 15.87
CA ALA A 83 -7.05 8.87 16.19
C ALA A 83 -6.76 10.38 16.12
N LEU A 84 -5.50 10.81 16.25
CA LEU A 84 -5.14 12.24 16.13
C LEU A 84 -5.38 12.77 14.71
N LEU A 85 -5.32 11.91 13.70
CA LEU A 85 -5.43 12.31 12.30
C LEU A 85 -6.85 12.16 11.74
N ILE A 86 -7.84 11.85 12.58
CA ILE A 86 -9.21 11.57 12.13
C ILE A 86 -9.84 12.73 11.33
N SER A 87 -9.40 13.97 11.58
CA SER A 87 -9.86 15.16 10.87
C SER A 87 -9.34 15.26 9.43
N ILE A 88 -8.17 14.72 9.14
CA ILE A 88 -7.53 14.74 7.82
C ILE A 88 -7.63 13.40 7.09
N GLU A 89 -8.11 12.36 7.78
CA GLU A 89 -8.19 11.00 7.27
C GLU A 89 -8.96 10.84 5.95
N PRO A 90 -10.07 11.56 5.69
CA PRO A 90 -10.73 11.51 4.39
C PRO A 90 -9.82 11.95 3.24
N LEU A 91 -8.95 12.94 3.47
CA LEU A 91 -8.02 13.42 2.45
C LEU A 91 -6.89 12.41 2.22
N ILE A 92 -6.34 11.86 3.30
CA ILE A 92 -5.29 10.83 3.24
C ILE A 92 -5.83 9.59 2.53
N ASP A 93 -7.04 9.14 2.86
CA ASP A 93 -7.63 7.93 2.30
C ASP A 93 -7.83 8.02 0.78
N MET A 94 -8.29 9.19 0.29
CA MET A 94 -8.37 9.45 -1.14
C MET A 94 -7.00 9.37 -1.81
N ALA A 95 -5.96 9.97 -1.21
CA ALA A 95 -4.61 9.94 -1.76
C ALA A 95 -4.03 8.52 -1.80
N ARG A 96 -4.24 7.73 -0.73
CA ARG A 96 -3.80 6.32 -0.67
C ARG A 96 -4.50 5.47 -1.72
N THR A 97 -5.81 5.67 -1.89
CA THR A 97 -6.61 4.93 -2.87
C THR A 97 -6.16 5.26 -4.29
N ALA A 98 -5.95 6.54 -4.60
CA ALA A 98 -5.43 6.95 -5.90
C ALA A 98 -4.07 6.32 -6.21
N LEU A 99 -3.16 6.27 -5.22
CA LEU A 99 -1.86 5.63 -5.38
C LEU A 99 -1.98 4.12 -5.65
N ASN A 100 -2.84 3.41 -4.92
CA ASN A 100 -3.05 1.97 -5.09
C ASN A 100 -3.61 1.66 -6.49
N VAL A 101 -4.58 2.45 -6.96
CA VAL A 101 -5.14 2.31 -8.31
C VAL A 101 -4.08 2.59 -9.36
N ASN A 102 -3.29 3.66 -9.20
CA ASN A 102 -2.19 3.97 -10.12
C ASN A 102 -1.14 2.84 -10.17
N GLY A 103 -0.82 2.24 -9.03
CA GLY A 103 0.07 1.08 -8.95
C GLY A 103 -0.47 -0.12 -9.72
N ALA A 104 -1.76 -0.45 -9.53
CA ALA A 104 -2.42 -1.55 -10.24
C ALA A 104 -2.42 -1.35 -11.77
N ILE A 105 -2.64 -0.12 -12.24
CA ILE A 105 -2.58 0.22 -13.68
C ILE A 105 -1.15 0.10 -14.19
N THR A 106 -0.18 0.66 -13.46
CA THR A 106 1.24 0.64 -13.83
C THR A 106 1.75 -0.80 -13.96
N THR A 107 1.43 -1.67 -12.99
CA THR A 107 1.77 -3.09 -13.04
C THR A 107 1.17 -3.76 -14.27
N GLY A 108 -0.07 -3.44 -14.64
CA GLY A 108 -0.72 -3.98 -15.84
C GLY A 108 0.04 -3.60 -17.12
N ILE A 109 0.35 -2.32 -17.29
CA ILE A 109 1.08 -1.80 -18.47
C ILE A 109 2.49 -2.42 -18.55
N VAL A 110 3.20 -2.44 -17.43
CA VAL A 110 4.56 -2.99 -17.36
C VAL A 110 4.54 -4.48 -17.67
N THR A 111 3.58 -5.23 -17.12
CA THR A 111 3.42 -6.67 -17.40
C THR A 111 3.13 -6.92 -18.87
N THR A 112 2.23 -6.15 -19.48
CA THR A 112 1.95 -6.21 -20.92
C THR A 112 3.20 -5.99 -21.76
N ARG A 113 4.04 -5.01 -21.40
CA ARG A 113 5.30 -4.75 -22.11
C ARG A 113 6.30 -5.90 -21.97
N PHE A 114 6.37 -6.55 -20.82
CA PHE A 114 7.29 -7.67 -20.60
C PHE A 114 6.83 -8.97 -21.25
N LEU A 115 5.53 -9.25 -21.31
CA LEU A 115 4.98 -10.46 -21.94
C LEU A 115 4.79 -10.34 -23.45
N GLY A 116 4.83 -9.12 -24.01
CA GLY A 116 4.58 -8.87 -25.44
C GLY A 116 3.10 -8.72 -25.77
N GLU A 117 2.79 -7.94 -26.81
CA GLU A 117 1.40 -7.65 -27.23
C GLU A 117 0.65 -8.89 -27.76
N GLU A 118 1.35 -9.95 -28.20
CA GLU A 118 0.72 -11.18 -28.69
C GLU A 118 -0.12 -11.89 -27.62
N VAL A 119 0.27 -11.81 -26.35
CA VAL A 119 -0.50 -12.36 -25.21
C VAL A 119 -1.74 -11.49 -24.89
N VAL A 120 -1.74 -10.23 -25.33
CA VAL A 120 -2.88 -9.32 -25.19
C VAL A 120 -3.96 -9.64 -26.22
N ASP A 121 -3.56 -10.02 -27.43
CA ASP A 121 -4.47 -10.25 -28.56
C ASP A 121 -5.26 -11.56 -28.44
N ASP A 122 -4.63 -12.63 -27.92
CA ASP A 122 -5.30 -13.92 -27.68
C ASP A 122 -6.38 -13.81 -26.57
N GLY A 123 -6.22 -12.85 -25.65
CA GLY A 123 -7.21 -12.52 -24.63
C GLY A 123 -8.40 -11.70 -25.15
N SER A 124 -8.28 -11.04 -26.31
CA SER A 124 -9.39 -10.33 -26.96
C SER A 124 -10.31 -11.31 -27.69
N ALA A 125 -9.75 -12.37 -28.28
CA ALA A 125 -10.49 -13.44 -28.93
C ALA A 125 -11.37 -14.25 -27.95
N MET A 126 -10.90 -14.46 -26.71
CA MET A 126 -11.70 -15.11 -25.65
C MET A 126 -12.77 -14.21 -25.03
N ALA A 127 -12.58 -12.88 -25.01
CA ALA A 127 -13.56 -11.93 -24.49
C ALA A 127 -14.65 -11.55 -25.52
N ALA A 128 -14.43 -11.88 -26.79
CA ALA A 128 -15.35 -11.64 -27.90
C ALA A 128 -16.26 -12.84 -28.24
N GLN A 129 -16.12 -13.97 -27.53
CA GLN A 129 -17.06 -15.10 -27.66
C GLN A 129 -18.23 -14.90 -26.68
N PRO A 130 -19.48 -15.10 -27.16
CA PRO A 130 -20.70 -14.71 -26.45
C PRO A 130 -20.93 -15.48 -25.14
#